data_AF-A0A3D4P9C9-F1
#
_entry.id   AF-A0A3D4P9C9-F1
#
_cell.length_a   1.000
_cell.length_b   1.000
_cell.length_c   1.000
_cell.angle_alpha   90.00
_cell.angle_beta   90.00
_cell.angle_gamma   90.00
#
_symmetry.space_group_name_H-M   'P 1'
#
loop_
_entity.id
_entity.type
_entity.pdbx_description
1 polymer ?
#
loop_
_entity_poly.entity_id
_entity_poly.type
_entity_poly.pdbx_seq_one_letter_code
_entity_poly.pdbx_strand_id
1 'polypeptide(L)'
;GVYLGITEHGNVETENEVYEISQFDYDTSVWTHHHNPRTVANNAAGEVTINLGITGPHLTIGAACAAGNAGFIQAAQMLRLREVDIAIAGGVSESI
;
A
#
# COMPACT_ATOMS: atom_id res chain seq x y z
N GLY A 1 -0.04 14.23 -6.30
CA GLY A 1 -0.58 12.88 -6.07
C GLY A 1 0.51 11.92 -5.66
N VAL A 2 0.14 10.77 -5.11
CA VAL A 2 1.06 9.68 -4.70
C VAL A 2 0.64 8.40 -5.43
N TYR A 3 1.55 7.78 -6.17
CA TYR A 3 1.25 6.63 -7.02
C TYR A 3 2.29 5.54 -6.80
N LEU A 4 1.95 4.55 -5.97
CA LEU A 4 2.89 3.50 -5.56
C LEU A 4 2.48 2.16 -6.14
N GLY A 5 3.41 1.49 -6.80
CA GLY A 5 3.26 0.10 -7.19
C GLY A 5 3.51 -0.87 -6.03
N ILE A 6 2.76 -1.97 -5.96
CA ILE A 6 3.02 -3.09 -5.04
C ILE A 6 3.02 -4.44 -5.76
N THR A 7 3.82 -5.37 -5.24
CA THR A 7 4.00 -6.72 -5.79
C THR A 7 2.79 -7.63 -5.57
N GLU A 8 2.10 -7.56 -4.44
CA GLU A 8 0.96 -8.46 -4.17
C GLU A 8 -0.19 -7.82 -3.37
N HIS A 9 -1.19 -8.63 -3.03
CA HIS A 9 -2.45 -8.22 -2.39
C HIS A 9 -2.52 -8.53 -0.88
N GLY A 10 -1.47 -9.09 -0.29
CA GLY A 10 -1.38 -9.40 1.14
C GLY A 10 0.01 -9.09 1.65
N ASN A 11 0.12 -8.76 2.92
CA ASN A 11 1.41 -8.52 3.53
C ASN A 11 1.85 -9.72 4.38
N VAL A 12 3.15 -9.87 4.56
CA VAL A 12 3.76 -10.85 5.48
C VAL A 12 3.20 -10.68 6.90
N GLU A 13 2.81 -9.46 7.27
CA GLU A 13 2.11 -9.19 8.53
C GLU A 13 0.83 -10.04 8.66
N THR A 14 0.03 -10.22 7.60
CA THR A 14 -1.17 -11.05 7.64
C THR A 14 -0.83 -12.50 7.94
N GLU A 15 0.21 -13.04 7.31
CA GLU A 15 0.68 -14.41 7.57
C GLU A 15 1.17 -14.56 9.01
N ASN A 16 1.94 -13.58 9.51
CA ASN A 16 2.43 -13.54 10.88
C ASN A 16 1.29 -13.46 11.90
N GLU A 17 0.31 -12.58 11.69
CA GLU A 17 -0.84 -12.44 12.61
C GLU A 17 -1.73 -13.69 12.60
N VAL A 18 -1.94 -14.34 11.44
CA VAL A 18 -2.63 -15.64 11.36
C VAL A 18 -1.86 -16.73 12.11
N TYR A 19 -0.52 -16.72 12.05
CA TYR A 19 0.30 -17.62 12.85
C TYR A 19 0.17 -17.32 14.35
N GLU A 20 0.20 -16.06 14.76
CA GLU A 20 0.07 -15.65 16.16
C GLU A 20 -1.29 -16.06 16.75
N ILE A 21 -2.40 -15.78 16.07
CA ILE A 21 -3.74 -16.14 16.58
C ILE A 21 -3.93 -17.66 16.68
N SER A 22 -3.23 -18.46 15.87
CA SER A 22 -3.25 -19.92 15.97
C SER A 22 -2.71 -20.42 17.31
N GLN A 23 -1.86 -19.64 17.99
CA GLN A 23 -1.36 -19.94 19.34
C GLN A 23 -2.42 -19.69 20.43
N PHE A 24 -3.53 -19.03 20.10
CA PHE A 24 -4.61 -18.64 21.01
C PHE A 24 -5.95 -19.31 20.63
N ASP A 25 -5.92 -20.50 20.03
CA ASP A 25 -7.14 -21.22 19.58
C ASP A 25 -8.04 -20.36 18.67
N TYR A 26 -7.42 -19.51 17.84
CA TYR A 26 -8.10 -18.57 16.97
C TYR A 26 -9.02 -17.56 17.70
N ASP A 27 -8.74 -17.24 18.97
CA ASP A 27 -9.46 -16.21 19.71
C ASP A 27 -9.24 -14.82 19.09
N THR A 28 -10.23 -14.33 18.35
CA THR A 28 -10.18 -13.01 17.69
C THR A 28 -10.14 -11.82 18.66
N SER A 29 -10.35 -12.02 19.97
CA SER A 29 -10.22 -10.96 20.95
C SER A 29 -8.78 -10.43 21.09
N VAL A 30 -7.78 -11.25 20.72
CA VAL A 30 -6.36 -10.86 20.73
C VAL A 30 -5.91 -10.24 19.40
N TRP A 31 -6.76 -10.27 18.37
CA TRP A 31 -6.43 -9.73 17.06
C TRP A 31 -6.39 -8.20 17.09
N THR A 32 -5.33 -7.62 16.55
CA THR A 32 -5.16 -6.16 16.56
C THR A 32 -6.16 -5.47 15.65
N HIS A 33 -6.80 -4.42 16.17
CA HIS A 33 -7.68 -3.55 15.38
C HIS A 33 -6.91 -2.74 14.32
N HIS A 34 -5.57 -2.71 14.41
CA HIS A 34 -4.71 -2.09 13.40
C HIS A 34 -4.42 -2.98 12.20
N HIS A 35 -4.81 -4.26 12.22
CA HIS A 35 -4.55 -5.18 11.11
C HIS A 35 -5.05 -4.59 9.79
N ASN A 36 -6.36 -4.35 9.71
CA ASN A 36 -7.00 -3.91 8.48
C ASN A 36 -6.36 -2.64 7.88
N PRO A 37 -6.13 -1.54 8.63
CA PRO A 37 -5.46 -0.38 8.05
C PRO A 37 -4.00 -0.62 7.67
N ARG A 38 -3.28 -1.55 8.32
CA ARG A 38 -1.88 -1.87 7.97
C ARG A 38 -1.76 -2.77 6.76
N THR A 39 -2.72 -3.68 6.56
CA THR A 39 -2.64 -4.77 5.58
C THR A 39 -3.41 -4.50 4.30
N VAL A 40 -4.33 -3.52 4.31
CA VAL A 40 -5.03 -3.10 3.09
C VAL A 40 -4.02 -2.60 2.05
N ALA A 41 -4.17 -3.05 0.80
CA ALA A 41 -3.22 -2.77 -0.28
C ALA A 41 -2.93 -1.27 -0.50
N ASN A 42 -3.92 -0.40 -0.27
CA ASN A 42 -3.72 1.05 -0.45
C ASN A 42 -2.93 1.72 0.69
N ASN A 43 -2.58 0.98 1.75
CA ASN A 43 -1.85 1.50 2.91
C ASN A 43 -0.53 2.18 2.53
N ALA A 44 0.25 1.60 1.62
CA ALA A 44 1.54 2.18 1.21
C ALA A 44 1.41 3.65 0.73
N ALA A 45 0.43 3.93 -0.15
CA ALA A 45 0.20 5.28 -0.63
C ALA A 45 -0.46 6.17 0.45
N GLY A 46 -1.35 5.60 1.26
CA GLY A 46 -2.01 6.27 2.38
C GLY A 46 -1.03 6.77 3.43
N GLU A 47 -0.11 5.93 3.90
CA GLU A 47 0.93 6.28 4.87
C GLU A 47 1.80 7.42 4.35
N VAL A 48 2.25 7.37 3.09
CA VAL A 48 3.03 8.46 2.50
C VAL A 48 2.24 9.76 2.50
N THR A 49 0.94 9.73 2.14
CA THR A 49 0.11 10.94 2.16
C THR A 49 -0.10 11.51 3.56
N ILE A 50 -0.34 10.67 4.56
CA ILE A 50 -0.56 11.09 5.94
C ILE A 50 0.74 11.69 6.51
N ASN A 51 1.86 10.99 6.36
CA ASN A 51 3.16 11.43 6.91
C ASN A 51 3.68 12.72 6.26
N LEU A 52 3.46 12.91 4.96
CA LEU A 52 3.92 14.10 4.23
C LEU A 52 2.86 15.21 4.12
N GLY A 53 1.65 15.01 4.66
CA GLY A 53 0.56 15.98 4.57
C GLY A 53 0.07 16.24 3.14
N ILE A 54 0.16 15.26 2.25
CA ILE A 54 -0.22 15.39 0.83
C ILE A 54 -1.72 15.13 0.70
N THR A 55 -2.46 16.13 0.23
CA THR A 55 -3.92 16.08 0.07
C THR A 55 -4.39 15.73 -1.35
N GLY A 56 -3.45 15.59 -2.29
CA GLY A 56 -3.75 15.17 -3.66
C GLY A 56 -4.16 13.68 -3.75
N PRO A 57 -4.55 13.21 -4.95
CA PRO A 57 -4.96 11.81 -5.14
C PRO A 57 -3.83 10.86 -4.77
N HIS A 58 -4.16 9.77 -4.07
CA HIS A 58 -3.23 8.68 -3.79
C HIS A 58 -3.79 7.35 -4.29
N LEU A 59 -2.94 6.55 -4.91
CA LEU A 59 -3.30 5.26 -5.48
C LEU A 59 -2.17 4.27 -5.22
N THR A 60 -2.56 3.07 -4.81
CA THR A 60 -1.67 1.90 -4.86
C THR A 60 -2.07 1.01 -6.02
N ILE A 61 -1.10 0.55 -6.80
CA ILE A 61 -1.30 -0.16 -8.07
C ILE A 61 -0.65 -1.55 -7.97
N GLY A 62 -1.48 -2.59 -8.00
CA GLY A 62 -1.02 -3.97 -8.05
C GLY A 62 -0.65 -4.37 -9.48
N ALA A 63 0.61 -4.78 -9.69
CA ALA A 63 1.07 -5.30 -10.98
C ALA A 63 2.31 -6.21 -10.85
N ALA A 64 2.42 -6.95 -9.74
CA ALA A 64 3.52 -7.87 -9.49
C ALA A 64 4.89 -7.22 -9.71
N CYS A 65 5.81 -7.90 -10.38
CA CYS A 65 7.15 -7.39 -10.67
C CYS A 65 7.16 -6.11 -11.52
N ALA A 66 6.06 -5.80 -12.22
CA ALA A 66 5.92 -4.60 -13.02
C ALA A 66 5.34 -3.41 -12.24
N ALA A 67 4.99 -3.60 -10.96
CA ALA A 67 4.21 -2.62 -10.22
C ALA A 67 4.90 -1.27 -10.05
N GLY A 68 6.20 -1.25 -9.77
CA GLY A 68 6.94 0.01 -9.68
C GLY A 68 6.82 0.85 -10.97
N ASN A 69 6.91 0.20 -12.13
CA ASN A 69 6.69 0.85 -13.42
C ASN A 69 5.23 1.28 -13.60
N ALA A 70 4.26 0.47 -13.16
CA ALA A 70 2.85 0.83 -13.20
C ALA A 70 2.56 2.10 -12.36
N GLY A 71 3.20 2.25 -11.19
CA GLY A 71 3.18 3.47 -10.38
C GLY A 71 3.67 4.70 -11.15
N PHE A 72 4.81 4.58 -11.83
CA PHE A 72 5.33 5.65 -12.69
C PHE A 72 4.42 5.98 -13.87
N ILE A 73 3.86 4.97 -14.55
CA ILE A 73 2.96 5.16 -15.69
C ILE A 73 1.72 5.93 -15.25
N GLN A 74 1.11 5.55 -14.13
CA GLN A 74 -0.06 6.25 -13.60
C GLN A 74 0.27 7.70 -13.23
N ALA A 75 1.40 7.94 -12.54
CA ALA A 75 1.84 9.29 -12.20
C ALA A 75 2.05 10.16 -13.45
N ALA A 76 2.70 9.62 -14.47
CA ALA A 76 2.93 10.31 -15.73
C ALA A 76 1.61 10.62 -16.46
N GLN A 77 0.63 9.71 -16.43
CA GLN A 77 -0.71 9.95 -16.98
C GLN A 77 -1.41 11.10 -16.25
N MET A 78 -1.38 11.11 -14.92
CA MET A 78 -2.03 12.15 -14.11
C MET A 78 -1.39 13.54 -14.31
N LEU A 79 -0.06 13.60 -14.45
CA LEU A 79 0.65 14.83 -14.81
C LEU A 79 0.29 15.31 -16.22
N ARG A 80 0.25 14.40 -17.22
CA ARG A 80 -0.08 14.74 -18.61
C ARG A 80 -1.52 15.22 -18.78
N LEU A 81 -2.44 14.66 -18.01
CA LEU A 81 -3.85 15.08 -17.96
C LEU A 81 -4.04 16.37 -17.14
N ARG A 82 -3.00 16.85 -16.45
CA ARG A 82 -3.04 18.02 -15.55
C ARG A 82 -4.01 17.83 -14.38
N GLU A 83 -4.24 16.57 -13.98
CA GLU A 83 -5.01 16.20 -12.79
C GLU A 83 -4.20 16.45 -11.50
N VAL A 84 -2.87 16.48 -11.63
CA VAL A 84 -1.94 16.88 -10.56
C VAL A 84 -0.80 17.71 -11.12
N ASP A 85 -0.26 18.62 -10.31
CA ASP A 85 0.93 19.42 -10.66
C ASP A 85 2.24 18.74 -10.26
N ILE A 86 2.19 17.89 -9.21
CA ILE A 86 3.32 17.16 -8.65
C ILE A 86 2.89 15.72 -8.38
N ALA A 87 3.76 14.76 -8.70
CA ALA A 87 3.53 13.35 -8.42
C ALA A 87 4.74 12.72 -7.71
N ILE A 88 4.49 12.02 -6.61
CA ILE A 88 5.42 11.05 -6.01
C ILE A 88 5.07 9.69 -6.62
N ALA A 89 6.06 9.03 -7.20
CA ALA A 89 5.86 7.76 -7.90
C ALA A 89 6.98 6.78 -7.59
N GLY A 90 6.63 5.50 -7.60
CA GLY A 90 7.60 4.43 -7.39
C GLY A 90 6.92 3.09 -7.17
N GLY A 91 7.65 2.17 -6.53
CA GLY A 91 7.10 0.92 -6.05
C GLY A 91 7.68 0.56 -4.70
N VAL A 92 6.90 -0.15 -3.90
CA VAL A 92 7.35 -0.76 -2.64
C VAL A 92 7.17 -2.27 -2.75
N SER A 93 8.13 -2.99 -2.19
CA SER A 93 8.07 -4.44 -2.03
C SER A 93 8.32 -4.71 -0.57
N GLU A 94 7.64 -5.72 -0.04
CA GLU A 94 7.96 -6.24 1.27
C GLU A 94 9.32 -6.94 1.22
N SER A 95 10.03 -6.87 2.33
CA SER A 95 11.24 -7.67 2.58
C SER A 95 11.03 -8.38 3.90
N ILE A 96 11.17 -9.71 3.85
CA ILE A 96 11.20 -10.61 5.01
C ILE A 96 12.55 -10.46 5.73
#